data_AF-A0A7H4M577-F1
#
_entry.id   AF-A0A7H4M577-F1
#
_cell.length_a   1.000
_cell.length_b   1.000
_cell.length_c   1.000
_cell.angle_alpha   90.00
_cell.angle_beta   90.00
_cell.angle_gamma   90.00
#
_symmetry.space_group_name_H-M   'P 1'
#
loop_
_entity.id
_entity.type
_entity.pdbx_description
1 polymer ?
#
loop_
_entity_poly.entity_id
_entity_poly.type
_entity_poly.pdbx_seq_one_letter_code
_entity_poly.pdbx_strand_id
1 'polypeptide(L)' 'MKDAQWRDLGMPETLWVCRVKEFGPLIVSIDTHGNNLFEQNKVIFNQRKEIVADEICQNVSFIK' A
#
# COMPACT_ATOMS: atom_id res chain seq x y z
N MET A 1 -18.03 -3.34 -19.99
CA MET A 1 -18.58 -3.32 -18.61
C MET A 1 -19.82 -4.18 -18.56
N LYS A 2 -20.01 -4.94 -17.47
CA LYS A 2 -21.17 -5.83 -17.32
C LYS A 2 -22.34 -5.10 -16.64
N ASP A 3 -22.05 -4.26 -15.65
CA ASP A 3 -23.04 -3.49 -14.89
C ASP A 3 -22.37 -2.35 -14.10
N ALA A 4 -23.14 -1.42 -13.53
CA ALA A 4 -22.67 -0.35 -12.66
C ALA A 4 -23.75 0.07 -11.64
N GLN A 5 -23.41 0.04 -10.35
CA GLN A 5 -24.28 0.33 -9.21
C GLN A 5 -23.81 1.60 -8.47
N TRP A 6 -24.72 2.27 -7.75
CA TRP A 6 -24.42 3.51 -6.99
C TRP A 6 -23.83 4.65 -7.83
N ARG A 7 -24.43 4.88 -9.00
CA ARG A 7 -23.97 5.90 -9.97
C ARG A 7 -24.10 7.33 -9.46
N ASP A 8 -24.96 7.53 -8.48
CA ASP A 8 -25.18 8.80 -7.78
C ASP A 8 -23.94 9.27 -7.00
N LEU A 9 -23.00 8.38 -6.68
CA LEU A 9 -21.73 8.74 -6.01
C LEU A 9 -20.74 9.48 -6.93
N GLY A 10 -20.99 9.49 -8.24
CA GLY A 10 -20.08 10.05 -9.23
C GLY A 10 -19.27 8.97 -9.96
N MET A 11 -18.68 9.36 -11.09
CA MET A 11 -17.92 8.44 -11.96
C MET A 11 -16.77 7.70 -11.24
N PRO A 12 -15.93 8.34 -10.40
CA PRO A 12 -14.86 7.64 -9.69
C PRO A 12 -15.36 6.66 -8.62
N GLU A 13 -16.46 7.00 -7.95
CA GLU A 13 -16.97 6.28 -6.77
C GLU A 13 -18.07 5.24 -7.10
N THR A 14 -18.52 5.18 -8.36
CA THR A 14 -19.47 4.17 -8.85
C THR A 14 -18.90 2.76 -8.72
N LEU A 15 -19.73 1.79 -8.29
CA LEU A 15 -19.33 0.38 -8.25
C LEU A 15 -19.46 -0.26 -9.63
N TRP A 16 -18.33 -0.42 -10.31
CA TRP A 16 -18.26 -0.99 -11.66
C TRP A 16 -18.12 -2.52 -11.64
N VAL A 17 -19.04 -3.22 -12.32
CA VAL A 17 -18.96 -4.68 -12.49
C VAL A 17 -18.22 -5.00 -13.78
N CYS A 18 -16.99 -5.46 -13.64
CA CYS A 18 -16.10 -5.79 -14.76
C CYS A 18 -16.05 -7.29 -15.02
N ARG A 19 -16.18 -7.69 -16.30
CA ARG A 19 -15.80 -9.03 -16.76
C ARG A 19 -14.43 -8.91 -17.41
N VAL A 20 -13.45 -9.62 -16.88
CA VAL A 20 -12.05 -9.55 -17.31
C VAL A 20 -11.57 -10.91 -17.82
N LYS A 21 -10.54 -10.90 -18.66
CA LYS A 21 -9.78 -12.09 -19.08
C LYS A 21 -8.31 -11.79 -18.82
N GLU A 22 -7.60 -12.72 -18.17
CA GLU A 22 -6.16 -12.60 -17.87
C GLU A 22 -5.80 -11.31 -17.10
N PHE A 23 -6.57 -10.99 -16.05
CA PHE A 23 -6.29 -9.81 -15.23
C PHE A 23 -5.10 -10.06 -14.30
N GLY A 24 -3.94 -9.55 -14.68
CA GLY A 24 -2.70 -9.69 -13.91
C GLY A 24 -1.46 -9.27 -14.69
N PRO A 25 -0.27 -9.40 -14.09
CA PRO A 25 0.01 -10.11 -12.84
C PRO A 25 -0.52 -9.37 -11.60
N LEU A 26 -0.99 -10.13 -10.61
CA LEU A 26 -1.38 -9.61 -9.29
C LEU A 26 -0.50 -10.27 -8.22
N ILE A 27 -0.10 -9.49 -7.21
CA ILE A 27 0.69 -9.98 -6.08
C ILE A 27 -0.26 -10.17 -4.89
N VAL A 28 -0.18 -11.33 -4.24
CA VAL A 28 -0.88 -11.59 -2.98
C VAL A 28 -0.09 -10.90 -1.85
N SER A 29 -0.54 -9.72 -1.44
CA SER A 29 0.06 -8.96 -0.34
C SER A 29 -0.51 -9.31 1.03
N ILE A 30 -1.72 -9.88 1.07
CA ILE A 30 -2.40 -10.34 2.29
C ILE A 30 -3.04 -11.69 1.97
N ASP A 31 -2.83 -12.68 2.82
CA ASP A 31 -3.42 -14.02 2.66
C ASP A 31 -4.46 -14.35 3.76
N THR A 32 -5.12 -15.50 3.60
CA THR A 32 -6.14 -15.98 4.56
C THR A 32 -5.56 -16.71 5.77
N HIS A 33 -4.24 -16.80 5.90
CA HIS A 33 -3.55 -17.38 7.05
C HIS A 33 -3.06 -16.31 8.03
N GLY A 34 -3.40 -15.04 7.77
CA GLY A 34 -3.00 -13.91 8.59
C GLY A 34 -1.66 -13.28 8.21
N ASN A 35 -1.05 -13.69 7.08
CA ASN A 35 0.16 -13.03 6.59
C ASN A 35 -0.20 -11.70 5.90
N ASN A 36 0.55 -10.66 6.24
CA ASN A 36 0.43 -9.34 5.63
C ASN A 36 1.83 -8.78 5.31
N LEU A 37 2.13 -8.67 4.02
CA LEU A 37 3.40 -8.20 3.50
C LEU A 37 3.73 -6.77 3.96
N PHE A 38 2.72 -5.90 4.09
CA PHE A 38 2.92 -4.51 4.51
C PHE A 38 3.32 -4.41 5.98
N GLU A 39 2.67 -5.19 6.86
CA GLU A 39 3.00 -5.19 8.29
C GLU A 39 4.39 -5.77 8.54
N GLN A 40 4.75 -6.87 7.85
CA GLN A 40 6.09 -7.45 7.93
C GLN A 40 7.16 -6.47 7.44
N ASN A 41 6.93 -5.82 6.30
CA ASN A 41 7.86 -4.86 5.74
C ASN A 41 8.01 -3.60 6.61
N LYS A 42 6.92 -3.16 7.24
CA LYS A 42 6.92 -1.99 8.14
C LYS A 42 7.92 -2.16 9.28
N VAL A 43 8.06 -3.35 9.85
CA VAL A 43 9.05 -3.64 10.90
C VAL A 43 10.47 -3.41 10.38
N ILE A 44 10.80 -4.01 9.22
CA ILE A 44 12.13 -3.89 8.60
C ILE A 44 12.43 -2.45 8.21
N PHE A 45 11.45 -1.75 7.64
CA PHE A 45 11.61 -0.37 7.22
C PHE A 45 11.78 0.58 8.40
N ASN A 46 11.08 0.35 9.52
CA ASN A 46 11.28 1.15 10.72
C ASN A 46 12.68 0.96 11.31
N GLN A 47 13.18 -0.27 11.39
CA GLN A 47 14.55 -0.53 11.85
C GLN A 47 15.59 0.20 10.98
N ARG A 48 15.45 0.12 9.65
CA ARG A 48 16.36 0.83 8.74
C ARG A 48 16.23 2.35 8.85
N LYS A 49 14.99 2.84 9.00
CA LYS A 49 14.69 4.26 9.17
C LYS A 49 15.36 4.82 10.43
N GLU A 50 15.33 4.09 11.54
CA GLU A 50 15.96 4.50 12.80
C GLU A 50 17.47 4.67 12.65
N ILE A 51 18.16 3.68 12.07
CA ILE A 51 19.61 3.74 11.83
C ILE A 51 19.97 4.99 11.01
N VAL A 52 19.26 5.21 9.91
CA VAL A 52 19.51 6.37 9.02
C VAL A 52 19.16 7.68 9.71
N ALA A 53 18.10 7.72 10.52
CA ALA A 53 17.72 8.91 11.27
C ALA A 53 18.81 9.31 12.27
N ASP A 54 19.39 8.34 12.98
CA ASP A 54 20.48 8.60 13.93
C ASP A 54 21.73 9.16 13.23
N GLU A 55 22.11 8.59 12.09
CA GLU A 55 23.22 9.09 11.26
C GLU A 55 22.97 10.52 10.78
N ILE A 56 21.77 10.81 10.28
CA ILE A 56 21.40 12.16 9.84
C ILE A 56 21.48 13.13 11.01
N CYS A 57 20.91 12.78 12.17
CA CYS A 57 20.92 13.62 13.37
C CYS A 57 22.33 13.99 13.83
N GLN A 58 23.30 13.08 13.74
CA GLN A 58 24.71 13.39 14.02
C GLN A 58 25.24 14.48 13.06
N ASN A 59 24.93 14.34 11.77
CA ASN A 59 25.42 15.22 10.70
C ASN A 59 24.68 16.56 10.59
N VAL A 60 23.50 16.72 11.18
CA VAL A 60 22.74 17.99 11.17
C VAL A 60 22.60 18.62 12.55
N SER A 61 23.35 18.12 13.54
CA SER A 61 23.33 18.59 14.93
C SER A 61 23.59 20.09 15.12
N PHE A 62 24.18 20.77 14.13
CA PHE A 62 24.45 22.21 14.12
C PHE A 62 23.29 23.06 13.54
N ILE A 63 22.27 22.42 12.96
CA ILE A 63 21.06 23.09 12.46
C ILE A 63 20.00 22.98 13.55
N LYS A 64 19.85 24.01 14.37
CA LYS A 64 18.81 24.12 15.40
C LYS A 64 18.02 25.40 15.19
#